data_AF-A0A0V0GCK2-F1
#
_entry.id   AF-A0A0V0GCK2-F1
#
_cell.length_a   1.000
_cell.length_b   1.000
_cell.length_c   1.000
_cell.angle_alpha   90.00
_cell.angle_beta   90.00
_cell.angle_gamma   90.00
#
_symmetry.space_group_name_H-M   'P 1'
#
loop_
_entity.id
_entity.type
_entity.pdbx_description
1 polymer ?
#
loop_
_entity_poly.entity_id
_entity_poly.type
_entity_poly.pdbx_seq_one_letter_code
_entity_poly.pdbx_strand_id
1 'polypeptide(L)'
;GLCSPLIKCLAFYADVPELRKQPCQLGRNEQGVCCPTKKRPVPPRSSSGVLSTPPPPRVEIPQLSNRQLNQAGKKAIQALEDRIVFLHELFKTGITVQPGTAAAWHQEFFPTTNQTLAQGDEAQKSIEASSALVNEFNLSPEQGTFALPRFSLLSTVLADTCPRFSNCVPTKYRFPDGSCNNLGRPDWGMAGTALQRILPPKYADGVNSPRTHGSDGTELPSARLISTRFMQDIERSSLNFTMMVTQWGQFLDHDLTHTPISRGEGGAGISCCQDGQMIPERFRHPDCFPILLPRRDHVFSSFGDRCMEFARSLPAPRPECNFGPREQMNQITGYFDGSNIYGSRFDTARNLRFFRGGEMRAQNVRGRAYLPANPNECTDRTNTLACFEAGDGRVNEQVNLALVHTIWLREHNRLARILTQLNPSWSDEALYQEAKRIVVAEIQHITYNEFLPLLLGQEYMDKSSLTPRDKGWTQLYDRNLNGGITNVFATVAFRYGHSQLQSFLHGYGRFGNIRANLELSKQHFAPFILYNEGAVDDFIRGLSAQPSQQVDRFFSNQITDHLFQGELDIGLDLVAL
;
A
#
# COMPACT_ATOMS: atom_id res chain seq x y z
N GLY A 1 -0.41 28.26 27.60
CA GLY A 1 -0.76 26.89 27.16
C GLY A 1 -0.49 25.90 28.27
N LEU A 2 -0.90 24.63 28.11
CA LEU A 2 -0.48 23.54 29.01
C LEU A 2 0.90 23.06 28.58
N CYS A 3 1.87 22.98 29.50
CA CYS A 3 3.18 22.45 29.17
C CYS A 3 3.06 20.94 28.91
N SER A 4 3.44 20.48 27.72
CA SER A 4 3.41 19.05 27.36
C SER A 4 4.55 18.72 26.38
N PRO A 5 4.94 17.45 26.24
CA PRO A 5 5.84 17.03 25.19
C PRO A 5 5.32 17.47 23.82
N LEU A 6 6.22 17.92 22.92
CA LEU A 6 5.85 18.40 21.57
C LEU A 6 4.93 17.43 20.84
N ILE A 7 5.18 16.13 20.96
CA ILE A 7 4.37 15.08 20.33
C ILE A 7 2.92 15.04 20.84
N LYS A 8 2.68 15.36 22.12
CA LYS A 8 1.33 15.45 22.70
C LYS A 8 0.60 16.74 22.34
N CYS A 9 1.34 17.68 21.76
CA CYS A 9 0.92 19.04 21.47
C CYS A 9 0.59 19.25 19.99
N LEU A 10 1.10 18.35 19.14
CA LEU A 10 0.94 18.37 17.69
C LEU A 10 -0.45 17.90 17.30
N ALA A 11 -1.18 18.75 16.58
CA ALA A 11 -2.36 18.30 15.83
C ALA A 11 -2.05 18.16 14.33
N PHE A 12 -1.15 19.00 13.79
CA PHE A 12 -0.61 18.89 12.45
C PHE A 12 0.90 19.14 12.45
N TYR A 13 1.63 18.51 11.53
CA TYR A 13 3.08 18.70 11.39
C TYR A 13 3.47 20.17 11.11
N ALA A 14 2.59 20.93 10.45
CA ALA A 14 2.78 22.36 10.20
C ALA A 14 2.87 23.20 11.49
N ASP A 15 2.38 22.68 12.62
CA ASP A 15 2.42 23.38 13.91
C ASP A 15 3.81 23.28 14.59
N VAL A 16 4.69 22.36 14.14
CA VAL A 16 6.01 22.10 14.77
C VAL A 16 6.87 23.37 14.90
N PRO A 17 7.05 24.20 13.85
CA PRO A 17 7.91 25.37 13.95
C PRO A 17 7.39 26.40 14.95
N GLU A 18 6.07 26.54 15.06
CA GLU A 18 5.43 27.50 15.96
C GLU A 18 5.45 27.01 17.41
N LEU A 19 5.13 25.74 17.63
CA LEU A 19 5.19 25.13 18.97
C LEU A 19 6.61 25.15 19.54
N ARG A 20 7.64 24.93 18.71
CA ARG A 20 9.05 25.01 19.13
C ARG A 20 9.49 26.40 19.56
N LYS A 21 8.81 27.47 19.14
CA LYS A 21 9.11 28.84 19.60
C LYS A 21 8.65 29.10 21.03
N GLN A 22 7.83 28.21 21.61
CA GLN A 22 7.28 28.37 22.96
C GLN A 22 7.68 27.19 23.86
N PRO A 23 8.98 27.03 24.19
CA PRO A 23 9.44 25.96 25.06
C PRO A 23 8.91 26.14 26.49
N CYS A 24 8.77 25.03 27.20
CA CYS A 24 8.41 25.03 28.62
C CYS A 24 9.11 23.86 29.34
N GLN A 25 9.14 23.87 30.67
CA GLN A 25 9.80 22.84 31.46
C GLN A 25 8.78 21.82 31.96
N LEU A 26 8.99 20.54 31.63
CA LEU A 26 8.18 19.41 32.11
C LEU A 26 8.74 18.82 33.42
N GLY A 27 10.04 18.99 33.65
CA GLY A 27 10.75 18.54 34.85
C GLY A 27 12.19 19.07 34.87
N ARG A 28 13.01 18.64 35.84
CA ARG A 28 14.39 19.17 36.03
C ARG A 28 15.27 19.09 34.78
N ASN A 29 15.08 18.08 33.93
CA ASN A 29 15.86 17.86 32.70
C ASN A 29 14.99 17.58 31.45
N GLU A 30 13.70 17.91 31.50
CA GLU A 30 12.78 17.59 30.40
C GLU A 30 12.12 18.87 29.87
N GLN A 31 12.27 19.11 28.57
CA GLN A 31 11.67 20.24 27.87
C GLN A 31 10.42 19.81 27.10
N GLY A 32 9.35 20.57 27.29
CA GLY A 32 8.13 20.51 26.50
C GLY A 32 7.92 21.79 25.71
N VAL A 33 6.69 21.94 25.20
CA VAL A 33 6.20 23.16 24.56
C VAL A 33 4.86 23.57 25.17
N CYS A 34 4.55 24.87 25.14
CA CYS A 34 3.30 25.41 25.63
C CYS A 34 2.14 25.12 24.65
N CYS A 35 1.33 24.11 24.94
CA CYS A 35 0.20 23.73 24.08
C CYS A 35 -0.95 24.73 24.15
N PRO A 36 -1.50 25.20 23.01
CA PRO A 36 -2.68 26.06 23.00
C PRO A 36 -3.84 25.39 23.75
N THR A 37 -4.47 26.11 24.68
CA THR A 37 -5.62 25.61 25.45
C THR A 37 -6.87 25.63 24.57
N LYS A 38 -7.17 24.51 23.89
CA LYS A 38 -8.46 24.08 23.25
C LYS A 38 -9.45 25.14 22.69
N LYS A 39 -9.00 26.34 22.34
CA LYS A 39 -9.76 27.32 21.55
C LYS A 39 -8.90 27.66 20.35
N ARG A 40 -8.98 26.81 19.33
CA ARG A 40 -8.45 27.15 18.01
C ARG A 40 -9.40 28.15 17.34
N PRO A 41 -8.87 29.13 16.59
CA PRO A 41 -9.67 29.85 15.63
C PRO A 41 -10.29 28.84 14.66
N VAL A 42 -11.56 29.03 14.35
CA VAL A 42 -12.27 28.30 13.30
C VAL A 42 -11.51 28.56 12.00
N PRO A 43 -10.95 27.54 11.31
CA PRO A 43 -10.45 27.74 9.95
C PRO A 43 -11.61 28.33 9.12
N PRO A 44 -11.34 29.25 8.17
CA PRO A 44 -12.41 29.78 7.33
C PRO A 44 -13.22 28.62 6.75
N ARG A 45 -14.56 28.75 6.73
CA ARG A 45 -15.55 27.75 6.30
C ARG A 45 -15.32 27.16 4.89
N SER A 46 -14.27 27.55 4.19
CA SER A 46 -13.93 27.15 2.82
C SER A 46 -12.64 26.34 2.69
N SER A 47 -11.91 25.99 3.76
CA SER A 47 -10.77 25.06 3.59
C SER A 47 -11.33 23.65 3.48
N SER A 48 -11.36 23.10 2.27
CA SER A 48 -11.85 21.75 1.94
C SER A 48 -11.11 20.61 2.66
N GLY A 49 -10.17 20.90 3.56
CA GLY A 49 -9.24 19.93 4.17
C GLY A 49 -8.20 19.38 3.18
N VAL A 50 -8.32 19.73 1.89
CA VAL A 50 -7.42 19.29 0.82
C VAL A 50 -6.09 20.02 0.96
N LEU A 51 -5.03 19.28 1.26
CA LEU A 51 -3.68 19.80 1.36
C LEU A 51 -3.19 20.18 -0.05
N SER A 52 -2.91 21.46 -0.27
CA SER A 52 -2.23 21.92 -1.48
C SER A 52 -0.72 21.80 -1.31
N THR A 53 -0.04 21.27 -2.33
CA THR A 53 1.43 21.29 -2.36
C THR A 53 1.95 22.72 -2.24
N PRO A 54 2.94 22.99 -1.37
CA PRO A 54 3.56 24.30 -1.31
C PRO A 54 4.23 24.62 -2.66
N PRO A 55 4.35 25.91 -3.04
CA PRO A 55 5.07 26.29 -4.24
C PRO A 55 6.53 25.79 -4.14
N PRO A 56 7.12 25.32 -5.25
CA PRO A 56 8.50 24.84 -5.23
C PRO A 56 9.46 25.98 -4.85
N PRO A 57 10.56 25.67 -4.16
CA PRO A 57 11.59 26.66 -3.87
C PRO A 57 12.18 27.22 -5.16
N ARG A 58 12.74 28.43 -5.09
CA ARG A 58 13.51 28.99 -6.23
C ARG A 58 14.82 28.22 -6.34
N VAL A 59 15.04 27.61 -7.49
CA VAL A 59 16.26 26.87 -7.84
C VAL A 59 16.72 27.35 -9.22
N GLU A 60 18.03 27.45 -9.40
CA GLU A 60 18.61 27.80 -10.70
C GLU A 60 18.31 26.70 -11.72
N ILE A 61 17.68 27.10 -12.84
CA ILE A 61 17.32 26.19 -13.92
C ILE A 61 18.55 26.02 -14.84
N PRO A 62 19.10 24.81 -14.99
CA PRO A 62 20.24 24.58 -15.87
C PRO A 62 19.87 24.84 -17.33
N GLN A 63 20.79 25.38 -18.11
CA GLN A 63 20.57 25.62 -19.55
C GLN A 63 20.80 24.32 -20.33
N LEU A 64 19.76 23.49 -20.44
CA LEU A 64 19.81 22.22 -21.17
C LEU A 64 19.18 22.37 -22.57
N SER A 65 19.96 22.03 -23.59
CA SER A 65 19.49 21.98 -24.99
C SER A 65 18.69 20.71 -25.27
N ASN A 66 17.80 20.77 -26.27
CA ASN A 66 17.07 19.59 -26.76
C ASN A 66 18.00 18.43 -27.18
N ARG A 67 19.21 18.75 -27.65
CA ARG A 67 20.22 17.73 -28.00
C ARG A 67 20.72 16.99 -26.76
N GLN A 68 20.99 17.70 -25.66
CA GLN A 68 21.41 17.09 -24.39
C GLN A 68 20.29 16.26 -23.77
N LEU A 69 19.04 16.75 -23.79
CA LEU A 69 17.87 15.98 -23.32
C LEU A 69 17.69 14.68 -24.11
N ASN A 70 17.80 14.74 -25.45
CA ASN A 70 17.74 13.55 -26.30
C ASN A 70 18.91 12.60 -26.06
N GLN A 71 20.11 13.12 -25.82
CA GLN A 71 21.28 12.30 -25.52
C GLN A 71 21.14 11.58 -24.18
N ALA A 72 20.58 12.23 -23.16
CA ALA A 72 20.25 11.59 -21.88
C ALA A 72 19.21 10.47 -22.08
N GLY A 73 18.19 10.70 -22.91
CA GLY A 73 17.21 9.65 -23.27
C GLY A 73 17.85 8.44 -23.95
N LYS A 74 18.78 8.65 -24.89
CA LYS A 74 19.52 7.56 -25.54
C LYS A 74 20.41 6.78 -24.56
N LYS A 75 21.09 7.47 -23.65
CA LYS A 75 21.87 6.85 -22.57
C LYS A 75 20.99 5.97 -21.67
N ALA A 76 19.78 6.43 -21.35
CA ALA A 76 18.82 5.67 -20.54
C ALA A 76 18.34 4.39 -21.22
N ILE A 77 18.06 4.44 -22.53
CA ILE A 77 17.69 3.24 -23.31
C ILE A 77 18.84 2.22 -23.26
N GLN A 78 20.07 2.65 -23.52
CA GLN A 78 21.24 1.77 -23.45
C GLN A 78 21.43 1.17 -22.04
N ALA A 79 21.31 1.99 -20.99
CA ALA A 79 21.46 1.53 -19.62
C ALA A 79 20.43 0.45 -19.24
N LEU A 80 19.23 0.50 -19.80
CA LEU A 80 18.21 -0.53 -19.59
C LEU A 80 18.47 -1.80 -20.40
N GLU A 81 18.99 -1.70 -21.62
CA GLU A 81 19.45 -2.87 -22.37
C GLU A 81 20.57 -3.60 -21.62
N ASP A 82 21.55 -2.85 -21.12
CA ASP A 82 22.65 -3.38 -20.30
C ASP A 82 22.10 -4.00 -19.00
N ARG A 83 21.09 -3.36 -18.38
CA ARG A 83 20.40 -3.89 -17.21
C ARG A 83 19.74 -5.23 -17.52
N ILE A 84 19.02 -5.38 -18.64
CA ILE A 84 18.39 -6.66 -19.01
C ILE A 84 19.43 -7.77 -19.13
N VAL A 85 20.57 -7.50 -19.79
CA VAL A 85 21.66 -8.48 -19.88
C VAL A 85 22.20 -8.84 -18.49
N PHE A 86 22.38 -7.84 -17.62
CA PHE A 86 22.83 -8.08 -16.25
C PHE A 86 21.83 -8.92 -15.45
N LEU A 87 20.53 -8.62 -15.53
CA LEU A 87 19.48 -9.40 -14.86
C LEU A 87 19.45 -10.84 -15.32
N HIS A 88 19.70 -11.07 -16.62
CA HIS A 88 19.78 -12.40 -17.18
C HIS A 88 20.95 -13.22 -16.61
N GLU A 89 22.10 -12.58 -16.40
CA GLU A 89 23.24 -13.24 -15.77
C GLU A 89 23.01 -13.50 -14.27
N LEU A 90 22.34 -12.59 -13.55
CA LEU A 90 21.92 -12.84 -12.16
C LEU A 90 20.99 -14.05 -12.08
N PHE A 91 20.02 -14.14 -12.98
CA PHE A 91 19.09 -15.27 -13.04
C PHE A 91 19.82 -16.59 -13.32
N LYS A 92 20.69 -16.63 -14.34
CA LYS A 92 21.50 -17.82 -14.67
C LYS A 92 22.41 -18.29 -13.54
N THR A 93 22.97 -17.35 -12.78
CA THR A 93 23.89 -17.65 -11.67
C THR A 93 23.14 -17.99 -10.38
N GLY A 94 21.81 -18.01 -10.40
CA GLY A 94 20.99 -18.38 -9.25
C GLY A 94 20.85 -17.28 -8.20
N ILE A 95 21.23 -16.04 -8.53
CA ILE A 95 21.09 -14.87 -7.64
C ILE A 95 19.66 -14.35 -7.71
N THR A 96 18.76 -15.12 -7.10
CA THR A 96 17.33 -14.84 -6.97
C THR A 96 16.87 -15.18 -5.56
N VAL A 97 15.76 -14.61 -5.11
CA VAL A 97 15.22 -14.94 -3.79
C VAL A 97 14.84 -16.43 -3.77
N GLN A 98 15.28 -17.15 -2.74
CA GLN A 98 15.05 -18.59 -2.66
C GLN A 98 13.57 -18.87 -2.37
N PRO A 99 12.87 -19.68 -3.18
CA PRO A 99 11.49 -20.05 -2.94
C PRO A 99 11.27 -20.65 -1.54
N GLY A 100 10.10 -20.39 -0.96
CA GLY A 100 9.74 -20.91 0.36
C GLY A 100 10.39 -20.21 1.55
N THR A 101 11.25 -19.20 1.33
CA THR A 101 11.76 -18.33 2.41
C THR A 101 10.75 -17.23 2.76
N ALA A 102 10.85 -16.64 3.96
CA ALA A 102 10.02 -15.49 4.35
C ALA A 102 10.19 -14.30 3.39
N ALA A 103 11.40 -14.11 2.84
CA ALA A 103 11.69 -13.10 1.82
C ALA A 103 10.98 -13.37 0.48
N ALA A 104 10.88 -14.64 0.06
CA ALA A 104 10.11 -15.00 -1.13
C ALA A 104 8.63 -14.72 -0.91
N TRP A 105 8.06 -15.12 0.23
CA TRP A 105 6.68 -14.80 0.58
C TRP A 105 6.40 -13.30 0.65
N HIS A 106 7.35 -12.51 1.16
CA HIS A 106 7.23 -11.04 1.14
C HIS A 106 7.17 -10.48 -0.29
N GLN A 107 7.91 -11.06 -1.23
CA GLN A 107 7.81 -10.61 -2.61
C GLN A 107 6.51 -11.09 -3.28
N GLU A 108 6.09 -12.33 -3.04
CA GLU A 108 4.81 -12.88 -3.52
C GLU A 108 3.59 -12.16 -2.95
N PHE A 109 3.70 -11.51 -1.79
CA PHE A 109 2.70 -10.56 -1.28
C PHE A 109 2.46 -9.36 -2.21
N PHE A 110 3.37 -9.06 -3.13
CA PHE A 110 3.20 -8.04 -4.17
C PHE A 110 3.06 -8.70 -5.55
N PRO A 111 1.96 -9.42 -5.81
CA PRO A 111 1.71 -9.99 -7.13
C PRO A 111 1.63 -8.84 -8.13
N THR A 112 2.47 -8.91 -9.16
CA THR A 112 2.61 -7.85 -10.15
C THR A 112 2.45 -8.46 -11.53
N THR A 113 1.54 -7.93 -12.32
CA THR A 113 1.29 -8.45 -13.67
C THR A 113 2.41 -8.06 -14.63
N ASN A 114 2.61 -8.84 -15.70
CA ASN A 114 3.57 -8.50 -16.76
C ASN A 114 3.32 -7.11 -17.38
N GLN A 115 2.05 -6.69 -17.47
CA GLN A 115 1.71 -5.36 -17.95
C GLN A 115 2.16 -4.26 -16.98
N THR A 116 1.97 -4.48 -15.68
CA THR A 116 2.42 -3.55 -14.63
C THR A 116 3.96 -3.47 -14.61
N LEU A 117 4.65 -4.61 -14.71
CA LEU A 117 6.11 -4.66 -14.81
C LEU A 117 6.62 -3.88 -16.03
N ALA A 118 6.07 -4.14 -17.21
CA ALA A 118 6.43 -3.42 -18.43
C ALA A 118 6.20 -1.90 -18.30
N GLN A 119 5.09 -1.49 -17.68
CA GLN A 119 4.84 -0.07 -17.42
C GLN A 119 5.89 0.55 -16.47
N GLY A 120 6.34 -0.21 -15.48
CA GLY A 120 7.42 0.21 -14.59
C GLY A 120 8.79 0.29 -15.28
N ASP A 121 9.09 -0.65 -16.17
CA ASP A 121 10.32 -0.63 -16.97
C ASP A 121 10.35 0.58 -17.91
N GLU A 122 9.22 0.91 -18.53
CA GLU A 122 9.06 2.14 -19.32
C GLU A 122 9.24 3.40 -18.47
N ALA A 123 8.71 3.43 -17.24
CA ALA A 123 8.93 4.53 -16.32
C ALA A 123 10.40 4.68 -15.88
N GLN A 124 11.11 3.55 -15.74
CA GLN A 124 12.53 3.54 -15.37
C GLN A 124 13.40 4.29 -16.40
N LYS A 125 13.05 4.28 -17.69
CA LYS A 125 13.75 5.07 -18.73
C LYS A 125 13.84 6.55 -18.36
N SER A 126 12.74 7.13 -17.89
CA SER A 126 12.68 8.56 -17.53
C SER A 126 13.55 8.89 -16.31
N ILE A 127 13.66 7.95 -15.37
CA ILE A 127 14.45 8.07 -14.16
C ILE A 127 15.94 7.98 -14.51
N GLU A 128 16.35 6.98 -15.30
CA GLU A 128 17.74 6.84 -15.74
C GLU A 128 18.19 8.05 -16.55
N ALA A 129 17.34 8.59 -17.43
CA ALA A 129 17.66 9.79 -18.18
C ALA A 129 17.81 11.02 -17.28
N SER A 130 16.99 11.12 -16.24
CA SER A 130 17.06 12.20 -15.24
C SER A 130 18.33 12.10 -14.39
N SER A 131 18.67 10.90 -13.92
CA SER A 131 19.92 10.62 -13.19
C SER A 131 21.15 10.86 -14.06
N ALA A 132 21.10 10.52 -15.36
CA ALA A 132 22.18 10.82 -16.30
C ALA A 132 22.42 12.33 -16.43
N LEU A 133 21.37 13.16 -16.47
CA LEU A 133 21.48 14.62 -16.47
C LEU A 133 22.07 15.15 -15.15
N VAL A 134 21.63 14.60 -14.01
CA VAL A 134 22.22 14.96 -12.70
C VAL A 134 23.71 14.72 -12.69
N ASN A 135 24.15 13.55 -13.15
CA ASN A 135 25.56 13.16 -13.16
C ASN A 135 26.38 13.94 -14.19
N GLU A 136 25.88 14.12 -15.41
CA GLU A 136 26.62 14.78 -16.50
C GLU A 136 26.81 16.27 -16.26
N PHE A 137 25.83 16.94 -15.65
CA PHE A 137 25.86 18.37 -15.38
C PHE A 137 26.13 18.72 -13.92
N ASN A 138 26.44 17.72 -13.08
CA ASN A 138 26.69 17.86 -11.64
C ASN A 138 25.60 18.70 -10.93
N LEU A 139 24.33 18.36 -11.20
CA LEU A 139 23.19 19.08 -10.66
C LEU A 139 23.04 18.80 -9.16
N SER A 140 22.65 19.82 -8.39
CA SER A 140 22.33 19.63 -6.97
C SER A 140 21.07 18.76 -6.80
N PRO A 141 20.85 18.12 -5.64
CA PRO A 141 19.60 17.42 -5.35
C PRO A 141 18.35 18.31 -5.50
N GLU A 142 18.46 19.60 -5.17
CA GLU A 142 17.39 20.57 -5.40
C GLU A 142 17.14 20.81 -6.89
N GLN A 143 18.20 20.87 -7.71
CA GLN A 143 18.06 20.98 -9.17
C GLN A 143 17.43 19.71 -9.77
N GLY A 144 17.84 18.52 -9.30
CA GLY A 144 17.21 17.25 -9.68
C GLY A 144 15.71 17.23 -9.35
N THR A 145 15.35 17.68 -8.15
CA THR A 145 13.96 17.65 -7.66
C THR A 145 13.08 18.72 -8.30
N PHE A 146 13.60 19.94 -8.50
CA PHE A 146 12.77 21.11 -8.84
C PHE A 146 13.06 21.74 -10.20
N ALA A 147 14.27 21.54 -10.76
CA ALA A 147 14.63 22.10 -12.06
C ALA A 147 14.36 21.11 -13.21
N LEU A 148 14.72 19.82 -13.06
CA LEU A 148 14.46 18.81 -14.09
C LEU A 148 12.98 18.68 -14.51
N PRO A 149 11.98 18.79 -13.60
CA PRO A 149 10.56 18.80 -13.98
C PRO A 149 10.12 19.91 -14.94
N ARG A 150 10.98 20.91 -15.21
CA ARG A 150 10.71 21.96 -16.21
C ARG A 150 10.97 21.50 -17.64
N PHE A 151 11.64 20.37 -17.86
CA PHE A 151 11.95 19.83 -19.18
C PHE A 151 11.01 18.69 -19.54
N SER A 152 10.37 18.77 -20.71
CA SER A 152 9.42 17.76 -21.19
C SER A 152 10.14 16.55 -21.81
N LEU A 153 9.58 15.36 -21.60
CA LEU A 153 9.99 14.14 -22.30
C LEU A 153 9.41 14.04 -23.72
N LEU A 154 8.31 14.75 -24.02
CA LEU A 154 7.61 14.70 -25.33
C LEU A 154 8.50 15.09 -26.51
N SER A 155 9.48 15.95 -26.30
CA SER A 155 10.42 16.41 -27.33
C SER A 155 11.69 15.56 -27.42
N THR A 156 11.66 14.35 -26.84
CA THR A 156 12.82 13.46 -26.77
C THR A 156 12.53 12.07 -27.34
N VAL A 157 13.57 11.25 -27.48
CA VAL A 157 13.45 9.81 -27.80
C VAL A 157 12.64 9.00 -26.78
N LEU A 158 12.26 9.58 -25.62
CA LEU A 158 11.47 8.92 -24.58
C LEU A 158 9.98 9.33 -24.59
N ALA A 159 9.51 9.99 -25.65
CA ALA A 159 8.11 10.45 -25.75
C ALA A 159 7.08 9.32 -25.72
N ASP A 160 7.48 8.10 -26.04
CA ASP A 160 6.69 6.88 -25.98
C ASP A 160 6.41 6.39 -24.55
N THR A 161 7.29 6.74 -23.59
CA THR A 161 7.12 6.41 -22.16
C THR A 161 6.02 7.23 -21.48
N CYS A 162 5.53 8.27 -22.15
CA CYS A 162 4.55 9.18 -21.59
C CYS A 162 3.13 8.59 -21.58
N PRO A 163 2.39 8.74 -20.47
CA PRO A 163 1.01 8.26 -20.37
C PRO A 163 0.12 8.78 -21.49
N ARG A 164 -0.71 7.89 -22.05
CA ARG A 164 -1.71 8.23 -23.07
C ARG A 164 -3.10 7.91 -22.53
N PHE A 165 -3.99 8.88 -22.62
CA PHE A 165 -5.36 8.73 -22.13
C PHE A 165 -6.36 9.02 -23.24
N SER A 166 -7.43 8.21 -23.27
CA SER A 166 -8.56 8.41 -24.17
C SER A 166 -9.53 9.46 -23.61
N ASN A 167 -10.30 10.07 -24.50
CA ASN A 167 -11.40 10.93 -24.08
C ASN A 167 -12.49 10.09 -23.41
N CYS A 168 -12.98 10.56 -22.26
CA CYS A 168 -14.02 9.90 -21.50
C CYS A 168 -15.41 10.38 -21.89
N VAL A 169 -16.37 9.45 -21.90
CA VAL A 169 -17.80 9.76 -21.97
C VAL A 169 -18.46 9.36 -20.65
N PRO A 170 -19.51 10.08 -20.19
CA PRO A 170 -20.24 9.68 -18.99
C PRO A 170 -20.87 8.29 -19.16
N THR A 171 -20.59 7.39 -18.22
CA THR A 171 -21.20 6.06 -18.14
C THR A 171 -21.99 5.93 -16.84
N LYS A 172 -22.92 4.96 -16.80
CA LYS A 172 -23.68 4.65 -15.59
C LYS A 172 -22.83 3.96 -14.51
N TYR A 173 -21.88 3.14 -14.92
CA TYR A 173 -21.06 2.31 -14.04
C TYR A 173 -19.58 2.69 -14.13
N ARG A 174 -18.87 2.51 -13.01
CA ARG A 174 -17.43 2.77 -12.91
C ARG A 174 -16.65 1.73 -13.72
N PHE A 175 -15.53 2.15 -14.32
CA PHE A 175 -14.62 1.20 -14.95
C PHE A 175 -13.81 0.44 -13.89
N PRO A 176 -13.47 -0.84 -14.13
CA PRO A 176 -12.69 -1.65 -13.20
C PRO A 176 -11.32 -1.06 -12.83
N ASP A 177 -10.67 -0.32 -13.73
CA ASP A 177 -9.38 0.30 -13.49
C ASP A 177 -9.46 1.70 -12.86
N GLY A 178 -10.66 2.18 -12.54
CA GLY A 178 -10.89 3.51 -11.98
C GLY A 178 -10.80 4.65 -12.99
N SER A 179 -10.50 4.36 -14.26
CA SER A 179 -10.41 5.38 -15.31
C SER A 179 -11.76 6.07 -15.53
N CYS A 180 -11.71 7.29 -16.08
CA CYS A 180 -12.89 8.10 -16.41
C CYS A 180 -13.82 8.46 -15.24
N ASN A 181 -13.39 8.26 -13.98
CA ASN A 181 -14.11 8.80 -12.82
C ASN A 181 -14.14 10.34 -12.85
N ASN A 182 -13.02 10.96 -13.23
CA ASN A 182 -12.97 12.36 -13.60
C ASN A 182 -12.90 12.50 -15.13
N LEU A 183 -13.91 13.15 -15.73
CA LEU A 183 -14.02 13.27 -17.18
C LEU A 183 -12.96 14.19 -17.82
N GLY A 184 -12.43 15.15 -17.06
CA GLY A 184 -11.40 16.09 -17.53
C GLY A 184 -9.97 15.67 -17.19
N ARG A 185 -9.82 14.65 -16.34
CA ARG A 185 -8.56 14.01 -15.92
C ARG A 185 -8.80 12.51 -15.77
N PRO A 186 -8.87 11.76 -16.89
CA PRO A 186 -9.24 10.34 -16.91
C PRO A 186 -8.38 9.44 -16.03
N ASP A 187 -7.16 9.89 -15.74
CA ASP A 187 -6.08 9.19 -15.05
C ASP A 187 -6.09 9.34 -13.52
N TRP A 188 -6.80 10.35 -13.00
CA TRP A 188 -6.86 10.58 -11.56
C TRP A 188 -7.52 9.40 -10.86
N GLY A 189 -6.80 8.76 -9.92
CA GLY A 189 -7.26 7.59 -9.19
C GLY A 189 -7.29 6.28 -10.00
N MET A 190 -6.80 6.29 -11.24
CA MET A 190 -6.71 5.11 -12.08
C MET A 190 -5.59 4.17 -11.61
N ALA A 191 -5.83 2.87 -11.68
CA ALA A 191 -4.81 1.85 -11.44
C ALA A 191 -3.62 1.99 -12.41
N GLY A 192 -2.42 1.67 -11.93
CA GLY A 192 -1.18 1.80 -12.70
C GLY A 192 -0.63 3.23 -12.77
N THR A 193 -1.22 4.21 -12.06
CA THR A 193 -0.74 5.60 -12.08
C THR A 193 0.16 5.91 -10.87
N ALA A 194 0.87 7.04 -10.95
CA ALA A 194 1.73 7.51 -9.88
C ALA A 194 0.93 7.92 -8.63
N LEU A 195 1.43 7.55 -7.45
CA LEU A 195 0.93 8.06 -6.18
C LEU A 195 1.11 9.58 -6.10
N GLN A 196 0.10 10.30 -5.59
CA GLN A 196 0.16 11.74 -5.42
C GLN A 196 1.17 12.15 -4.36
N ARG A 197 1.70 13.37 -4.45
CA ARG A 197 2.60 13.94 -3.44
C ARG A 197 1.99 15.18 -2.81
N ILE A 198 1.85 15.18 -1.48
CA ILE A 198 1.54 16.40 -0.71
C ILE A 198 2.78 17.27 -0.47
N LEU A 199 3.97 16.67 -0.54
CA LEU A 199 5.27 17.33 -0.45
C LEU A 199 6.22 16.73 -1.50
N PRO A 200 7.13 17.54 -2.07
CA PRO A 200 8.15 17.04 -3.00
C PRO A 200 8.97 15.88 -2.41
N PRO A 201 9.44 14.93 -3.25
CA PRO A 201 10.27 13.81 -2.79
C PRO A 201 11.63 14.29 -2.27
N LYS A 202 12.25 13.44 -1.44
CA LYS A 202 13.58 13.67 -0.88
C LYS A 202 14.49 12.46 -1.13
N TYR A 203 15.01 12.38 -2.35
CA TYR A 203 16.08 11.46 -2.73
C TYR A 203 17.46 12.10 -2.50
N ALA A 204 18.49 11.28 -2.28
CA ALA A 204 19.86 11.75 -2.03
C ALA A 204 20.44 12.54 -3.19
N ASP A 205 20.15 12.10 -4.42
CA ASP A 205 20.54 12.73 -5.69
C ASP A 205 19.46 13.66 -6.25
N GLY A 206 18.35 13.84 -5.52
CA GLY A 206 17.18 14.58 -5.98
C GLY A 206 16.33 13.87 -7.04
N VAL A 207 16.68 12.63 -7.42
CA VAL A 207 16.01 11.88 -8.49
C VAL A 207 15.60 10.47 -8.08
N ASN A 208 16.54 9.59 -7.75
CA ASN A 208 16.26 8.15 -7.60
C ASN A 208 16.89 7.54 -6.35
N SER A 209 18.06 8.01 -5.92
CA SER A 209 18.86 7.34 -4.89
C SER A 209 18.21 7.49 -3.51
N PRO A 210 17.87 6.39 -2.79
CA PRO A 210 17.35 6.49 -1.43
C PRO A 210 18.29 7.26 -0.51
N ARG A 211 17.73 8.01 0.42
CA ARG A 211 18.52 8.80 1.37
C ARG A 211 19.18 7.87 2.39
N THR A 212 20.50 7.98 2.52
CA THR A 212 21.31 7.22 3.51
C THR A 212 21.90 8.10 4.61
N HIS A 213 21.80 9.43 4.48
CA HIS A 213 22.38 10.38 5.44
C HIS A 213 21.36 11.40 5.97
N GLY A 214 21.57 11.84 7.21
CA GLY A 214 20.89 12.94 7.88
C GLY A 214 21.23 14.31 7.28
N SER A 215 20.50 15.35 7.71
CA SER A 215 20.80 16.73 7.31
C SER A 215 22.14 17.25 7.84
N ASP A 216 22.69 16.59 8.86
CA ASP A 216 24.00 16.84 9.45
C ASP A 216 25.12 15.98 8.83
N GLY A 217 24.80 15.20 7.79
CA GLY A 217 25.74 14.31 7.13
C GLY A 217 26.02 13.00 7.88
N THR A 218 25.32 12.71 8.97
CA THR A 218 25.47 11.43 9.68
C THR A 218 24.75 10.31 8.95
N GLU A 219 25.29 9.09 8.97
CA GLU A 219 24.61 7.92 8.40
C GLU A 219 23.30 7.64 9.16
N LEU A 220 22.22 7.38 8.42
CA LEU A 220 20.93 7.05 9.02
C LEU A 220 21.00 5.67 9.68
N PRO A 221 20.39 5.48 10.86
CA PRO A 221 20.32 4.16 11.47
C PRO A 221 19.51 3.20 10.59
N SER A 222 19.92 1.94 10.57
CA SER A 222 19.13 0.88 9.91
C SER A 222 17.71 0.82 10.46
N ALA A 223 16.74 0.54 9.59
CA ALA A 223 15.34 0.35 9.96
C ALA A 223 15.16 -0.75 11.02
N ARG A 224 15.91 -1.87 10.93
CA ARG A 224 15.89 -2.93 11.96
C ARG A 224 16.42 -2.45 13.30
N LEU A 225 17.44 -1.58 13.29
CA LEU A 225 17.93 -0.99 14.53
C LEU A 225 16.87 -0.11 15.20
N ILE A 226 16.08 0.64 14.41
CA ILE A 226 14.96 1.42 14.94
C ILE A 226 13.89 0.48 15.50
N SER A 227 13.49 -0.54 14.74
CA SER A 227 12.46 -1.51 15.16
C SER A 227 12.82 -2.17 16.50
N THR A 228 13.99 -2.83 16.58
CA THR A 228 14.45 -3.53 17.79
C THR A 228 14.66 -2.64 19.01
N ARG A 229 14.88 -1.33 18.82
CA ARG A 229 15.10 -0.38 19.93
C ARG A 229 13.82 0.23 20.45
N PHE A 230 12.83 0.46 19.59
CA PHE A 230 11.64 1.23 19.95
C PHE A 230 10.35 0.40 19.99
N MET A 231 10.26 -0.66 19.18
CA MET A 231 9.06 -1.49 19.05
C MET A 231 9.19 -2.75 19.90
N GLN A 232 8.68 -2.66 21.12
CA GLN A 232 8.69 -3.76 22.08
C GLN A 232 7.42 -4.57 21.96
N ASP A 233 7.52 -5.87 22.18
CA ASP A 233 6.36 -6.75 22.32
C ASP A 233 5.74 -6.57 23.71
N ILE A 234 4.72 -5.71 23.78
CA ILE A 234 3.94 -5.47 25.00
C ILE A 234 2.46 -5.47 24.62
N GLU A 235 1.76 -6.45 25.16
CA GLU A 235 0.32 -6.60 25.04
C GLU A 235 -0.42 -5.45 25.74
N ARG A 236 -1.12 -4.63 24.95
CA ARG A 236 -1.97 -3.50 25.38
C ARG A 236 -3.29 -3.51 24.62
N SER A 237 -4.14 -4.48 24.95
CA SER A 237 -5.47 -4.60 24.36
C SER A 237 -6.32 -3.32 24.53
N SER A 238 -7.09 -3.01 23.50
CA SER A 238 -8.06 -1.92 23.48
C SER A 238 -9.32 -2.29 24.27
N LEU A 239 -9.86 -1.33 25.03
CA LEU A 239 -11.15 -1.49 25.71
C LEU A 239 -12.34 -1.10 24.82
N ASN A 240 -12.08 -0.38 23.73
CA ASN A 240 -13.11 0.26 22.90
C ASN A 240 -13.22 -0.35 21.50
N PHE A 241 -12.20 -1.10 21.06
CA PHE A 241 -12.12 -1.58 19.69
C PHE A 241 -11.88 -3.09 19.67
N THR A 242 -12.63 -3.75 18.81
CA THR A 242 -12.46 -5.16 18.49
C THR A 242 -11.51 -5.31 17.30
N MET A 243 -11.05 -6.54 17.05
CA MET A 243 -10.23 -6.87 15.89
C MET A 243 -10.89 -6.51 14.55
N MET A 244 -12.22 -6.37 14.50
CA MET A 244 -12.94 -5.90 13.32
C MET A 244 -12.48 -4.51 12.86
N VAL A 245 -12.11 -3.60 13.79
CA VAL A 245 -11.61 -2.28 13.41
C VAL A 245 -10.30 -2.39 12.65
N THR A 246 -9.35 -3.18 13.17
CA THR A 246 -8.08 -3.46 12.49
C THR A 246 -8.30 -4.14 11.14
N GLN A 247 -9.19 -5.14 11.11
CA GLN A 247 -9.46 -5.91 9.90
C GLN A 247 -10.13 -5.07 8.81
N TRP A 248 -11.07 -4.19 9.18
CA TRP A 248 -11.72 -3.27 8.26
C TRP A 248 -10.70 -2.29 7.69
N GLY A 249 -9.78 -1.77 8.53
CA GLY A 249 -8.67 -0.94 8.07
C GLY A 249 -7.82 -1.61 6.99
N GLN A 250 -7.39 -2.86 7.22
CA GLN A 250 -6.64 -3.64 6.21
C GLN A 250 -7.46 -3.91 4.94
N PHE A 251 -8.74 -4.28 5.10
CA PHE A 251 -9.63 -4.51 3.96
C PHE A 251 -9.77 -3.26 3.08
N LEU A 252 -9.90 -2.08 3.70
CA LEU A 252 -9.94 -0.80 3.00
C LEU A 252 -8.59 -0.41 2.39
N ASP A 253 -7.48 -0.67 3.07
CA ASP A 253 -6.15 -0.40 2.50
C ASP A 253 -5.99 -1.16 1.18
N HIS A 254 -6.45 -2.41 1.15
CA HIS A 254 -6.37 -3.24 -0.04
C HIS A 254 -7.34 -2.84 -1.16
N ASP A 255 -8.29 -1.94 -0.89
CA ASP A 255 -9.17 -1.30 -1.90
C ASP A 255 -8.59 0.02 -2.43
N LEU A 256 -7.57 0.59 -1.77
CA LEU A 256 -7.05 1.92 -2.09
C LEU A 256 -5.59 1.89 -2.56
N THR A 257 -4.77 1.03 -1.98
CA THR A 257 -3.32 1.08 -2.14
C THR A 257 -2.71 -0.30 -2.37
N HIS A 258 -1.90 -0.40 -3.41
CA HIS A 258 -1.01 -1.51 -3.65
C HIS A 258 0.17 -1.04 -4.48
N THR A 259 1.34 -0.94 -3.87
CA THR A 259 2.56 -0.51 -4.58
C THR A 259 3.28 -1.76 -5.09
N PRO A 260 3.39 -1.99 -6.41
CA PRO A 260 4.17 -3.11 -6.94
C PRO A 260 5.66 -2.94 -6.62
N ILE A 261 6.38 -4.06 -6.58
CA ILE A 261 7.84 -4.09 -6.42
C ILE A 261 8.53 -4.45 -7.73
N SER A 262 9.78 -4.01 -7.88
CA SER A 262 10.63 -4.47 -8.97
C SER A 262 10.82 -5.99 -8.90
N ARG A 263 10.93 -6.64 -10.06
CA ARG A 263 11.20 -8.08 -10.19
C ARG A 263 12.41 -8.31 -11.10
N GLY A 264 13.04 -9.46 -10.95
CA GLY A 264 14.08 -9.95 -11.83
C GLY A 264 13.53 -10.56 -13.13
N GLU A 265 14.40 -11.22 -13.89
CA GLU A 265 14.01 -11.88 -15.14
C GLU A 265 12.86 -12.87 -14.92
N GLY A 266 11.89 -12.87 -15.84
CA GLY A 266 10.75 -13.79 -15.79
C GLY A 266 9.80 -13.58 -14.60
N GLY A 267 9.91 -12.46 -13.88
CA GLY A 267 9.14 -12.19 -12.66
C GLY A 267 9.77 -12.78 -11.39
N ALA A 268 10.98 -13.36 -11.49
CA ALA A 268 11.68 -13.90 -10.33
C ALA A 268 11.89 -12.84 -9.24
N GLY A 269 11.83 -13.26 -7.98
CA GLY A 269 12.10 -12.33 -6.89
C GLY A 269 13.58 -11.92 -6.82
N ILE A 270 13.81 -10.69 -6.39
CA ILE A 270 15.13 -10.07 -6.29
C ILE A 270 15.81 -10.52 -4.99
N SER A 271 17.05 -11.01 -5.06
CA SER A 271 17.88 -11.24 -3.88
C SER A 271 18.93 -10.14 -3.72
N CYS A 272 19.02 -9.64 -2.50
CA CYS A 272 19.96 -8.63 -2.02
C CYS A 272 20.91 -9.20 -0.96
N CYS A 273 20.56 -10.35 -0.40
CA CYS A 273 21.32 -11.05 0.62
C CYS A 273 21.64 -12.49 0.18
N GLN A 274 22.87 -12.94 0.41
CA GLN A 274 23.30 -14.31 0.18
C GLN A 274 24.04 -14.81 1.42
N ASP A 275 23.63 -15.97 1.93
CA ASP A 275 24.19 -16.57 3.16
C ASP A 275 24.23 -15.58 4.34
N GLY A 276 23.13 -14.84 4.50
CA GLY A 276 22.98 -13.81 5.54
C GLY A 276 23.79 -12.54 5.32
N GLN A 277 24.62 -12.44 4.28
CA GLN A 277 25.44 -11.29 3.98
C GLN A 277 24.91 -10.50 2.77
N MET A 278 25.27 -9.23 2.68
CA MET A 278 24.90 -8.42 1.54
C MET A 278 25.66 -8.86 0.27
N ILE A 279 24.94 -9.16 -0.81
CA ILE A 279 25.57 -9.51 -2.10
C ILE A 279 26.42 -8.34 -2.60
N PRO A 280 27.67 -8.49 -3.07
CA PRO A 280 28.47 -7.37 -3.58
C PRO A 280 27.76 -6.61 -4.71
N GLU A 281 27.92 -5.28 -4.78
CA GLU A 281 27.19 -4.40 -5.71
C GLU A 281 27.24 -4.87 -7.18
N ARG A 282 28.41 -5.35 -7.65
CA ARG A 282 28.59 -5.89 -9.01
C ARG A 282 27.74 -7.13 -9.35
N PHE A 283 27.18 -7.79 -8.34
CA PHE A 283 26.32 -8.97 -8.47
C PHE A 283 24.93 -8.75 -7.85
N ARG A 284 24.61 -7.50 -7.50
CA ARG A 284 23.35 -7.17 -6.84
C ARG A 284 22.43 -6.48 -7.82
N HIS A 285 21.16 -6.87 -7.81
CA HIS A 285 20.14 -6.20 -8.61
C HIS A 285 20.10 -4.69 -8.30
N PRO A 286 19.98 -3.77 -9.29
CA PRO A 286 20.03 -2.32 -9.05
C PRO A 286 18.90 -1.79 -8.13
N ASP A 287 17.74 -2.45 -8.14
CA ASP A 287 16.63 -2.14 -7.23
C ASP A 287 16.70 -2.86 -5.86
N CYS A 288 17.83 -3.47 -5.52
CA CYS A 288 18.06 -3.94 -4.15
C CYS A 288 18.31 -2.79 -3.18
N PHE A 289 17.64 -2.82 -2.03
CA PHE A 289 17.93 -1.88 -0.95
C PHE A 289 17.88 -2.60 0.42
N PRO A 290 18.83 -3.53 0.67
CA PRO A 290 18.80 -4.42 1.83
C PRO A 290 18.84 -3.68 3.16
N ILE A 291 18.14 -4.22 4.15
CA ILE A 291 18.11 -3.67 5.51
C ILE A 291 19.25 -4.29 6.31
N LEU A 292 20.16 -3.45 6.80
CA LEU A 292 21.32 -3.87 7.59
C LEU A 292 20.91 -4.36 8.99
N LEU A 293 21.37 -5.53 9.39
CA LEU A 293 21.03 -6.09 10.70
C LEU A 293 22.08 -5.70 11.75
N PRO A 294 21.68 -5.26 12.96
CA PRO A 294 22.60 -4.98 14.04
C PRO A 294 23.45 -6.20 14.43
N ARG A 295 24.73 -5.99 14.80
CA ARG A 295 25.62 -7.10 15.23
C ARG A 295 25.09 -7.91 16.41
N ARG A 296 24.25 -7.33 17.27
CA ARG A 296 23.62 -7.96 18.44
C ARG A 296 22.10 -8.01 18.28
N ASP A 297 21.63 -8.23 17.06
CA ASP A 297 20.21 -8.49 16.81
C ASP A 297 19.76 -9.74 17.58
N HIS A 298 18.63 -9.67 18.28
CA HIS A 298 18.18 -10.76 19.16
C HIS A 298 17.65 -11.99 18.41
N VAL A 299 17.26 -11.84 17.14
CA VAL A 299 16.79 -12.94 16.28
C VAL A 299 17.91 -13.36 15.34
N PHE A 300 18.30 -12.45 14.45
CA PHE A 300 19.10 -12.77 13.27
C PHE A 300 20.57 -13.08 13.60
N SER A 301 21.10 -12.56 14.72
CA SER A 301 22.51 -12.78 15.05
C SER A 301 22.84 -14.25 15.36
N SER A 302 21.86 -15.01 15.85
CA SER A 302 21.99 -16.44 16.15
C SER A 302 22.16 -17.30 14.89
N PHE A 303 21.64 -16.83 13.75
CA PHE A 303 21.77 -17.46 12.43
C PHE A 303 23.00 -16.95 11.64
N GLY A 304 23.72 -15.95 12.16
CA GLY A 304 24.86 -15.32 11.47
C GLY A 304 24.47 -14.20 10.50
N ASP A 305 23.19 -13.90 10.36
CA ASP A 305 22.66 -12.96 9.38
C ASP A 305 23.00 -11.50 9.71
N ARG A 306 23.29 -10.72 8.67
CA ARG A 306 23.65 -9.29 8.68
C ARG A 306 22.85 -8.46 7.67
N CYS A 307 22.00 -9.10 6.88
CA CYS A 307 21.25 -8.50 5.78
C CYS A 307 19.82 -9.08 5.77
N MET A 308 18.82 -8.21 5.70
CA MET A 308 17.43 -8.59 5.44
C MET A 308 17.00 -8.12 4.05
N GLU A 309 16.31 -9.00 3.33
CA GLU A 309 15.90 -8.81 1.94
C GLU A 309 14.91 -7.66 1.79
N PHE A 310 15.16 -6.76 0.82
CA PHE A 310 14.25 -5.66 0.51
C PHE A 310 14.45 -5.18 -0.93
N ALA A 311 13.40 -5.36 -1.75
CA ALA A 311 13.34 -4.88 -3.12
C ALA A 311 12.58 -3.56 -3.18
N ARG A 312 13.10 -2.61 -3.97
CA ARG A 312 12.45 -1.29 -4.12
C ARG A 312 11.14 -1.41 -4.90
N SER A 313 10.20 -0.54 -4.56
CA SER A 313 8.95 -0.36 -5.30
C SER A 313 9.19 0.01 -6.76
N LEU A 314 8.41 -0.59 -7.67
CA LEU A 314 8.42 -0.30 -9.09
C LEU A 314 8.00 1.17 -9.36
N PRO A 315 8.63 1.89 -10.30
CA PRO A 315 8.27 3.26 -10.58
C PRO A 315 7.02 3.38 -11.46
N ALA A 316 6.34 4.51 -11.40
CA ALA A 316 5.28 4.89 -12.33
C ALA A 316 5.75 5.99 -13.29
N PRO A 317 5.20 6.04 -14.52
CA PRO A 317 5.39 7.19 -15.38
C PRO A 317 4.86 8.46 -14.71
N ARG A 318 5.58 9.57 -14.86
CA ARG A 318 5.14 10.85 -14.29
C ARG A 318 3.93 11.39 -15.08
N PRO A 319 2.85 11.82 -14.41
CA PRO A 319 1.65 12.34 -15.08
C PRO A 319 1.95 13.51 -16.02
N GLU A 320 2.92 14.36 -15.66
CA GLU A 320 3.30 15.54 -16.44
C GLU A 320 4.26 15.24 -17.60
N CYS A 321 4.70 13.98 -17.78
CA CYS A 321 5.61 13.58 -18.86
C CYS A 321 6.86 14.48 -18.96
N ASN A 322 7.58 14.60 -17.84
CA ASN A 322 8.78 15.42 -17.69
C ASN A 322 9.91 14.66 -16.97
N PHE A 323 11.14 15.15 -17.14
CA PHE A 323 12.30 14.67 -16.38
C PHE A 323 12.13 14.97 -14.88
N GLY A 324 12.78 14.23 -14.00
CA GLY A 324 12.81 14.50 -12.57
C GLY A 324 12.69 13.25 -11.72
N PRO A 325 12.20 13.37 -10.47
CA PRO A 325 12.32 12.32 -9.48
C PRO A 325 11.42 11.11 -9.72
N ARG A 326 11.84 9.97 -9.16
CA ARG A 326 11.09 8.70 -9.13
C ARG A 326 9.75 8.89 -8.45
N GLU A 327 8.70 8.42 -9.10
CA GLU A 327 7.37 8.26 -8.51
C GLU A 327 7.02 6.79 -8.37
N GLN A 328 6.39 6.41 -7.26
CA GLN A 328 5.93 5.03 -7.03
C GLN A 328 4.54 4.84 -7.63
N MET A 329 4.29 3.66 -8.17
CA MET A 329 3.01 3.28 -8.76
C MET A 329 2.00 2.84 -7.70
N ASN A 330 0.73 3.17 -7.90
CA ASN A 330 -0.37 2.41 -7.31
C ASN A 330 -0.94 1.48 -8.38
N GLN A 331 -0.82 0.15 -8.22
CA GLN A 331 -1.31 -0.80 -9.22
C GLN A 331 -2.81 -1.13 -9.10
N ILE A 332 -3.49 -0.54 -8.13
CA ILE A 332 -4.95 -0.63 -7.94
C ILE A 332 -5.62 0.75 -7.95
N THR A 333 -6.94 0.78 -8.00
CA THR A 333 -7.70 2.04 -8.04
C THR A 333 -7.52 2.83 -6.73
N GLY A 334 -7.63 4.16 -6.81
CA GLY A 334 -7.53 5.04 -5.64
C GLY A 334 -8.86 5.33 -4.95
N TYR A 335 -9.88 4.52 -5.18
CA TYR A 335 -11.26 4.79 -4.79
C TYR A 335 -11.82 3.67 -3.91
N PHE A 336 -12.73 4.00 -2.99
CA PHE A 336 -13.60 2.99 -2.38
C PHE A 336 -14.59 2.48 -3.42
N ASP A 337 -14.19 1.49 -4.22
CA ASP A 337 -15.00 0.90 -5.29
C ASP A 337 -15.04 -0.63 -5.25
N GLY A 338 -14.56 -1.22 -4.15
CA GLY A 338 -14.53 -2.65 -3.94
C GLY A 338 -13.62 -3.38 -4.92
N SER A 339 -12.62 -2.71 -5.49
CA SER A 339 -11.58 -3.29 -6.34
C SER A 339 -10.90 -4.50 -5.67
N ASN A 340 -10.82 -4.54 -4.35
CA ASN A 340 -10.34 -5.72 -3.62
C ASN A 340 -11.26 -6.95 -3.73
N ILE A 341 -12.54 -6.77 -4.06
CA ILE A 341 -13.51 -7.84 -4.39
C ILE A 341 -13.57 -8.08 -5.90
N TYR A 342 -13.57 -7.00 -6.69
CA TYR A 342 -13.94 -7.02 -8.11
C TYR A 342 -12.76 -6.92 -9.09
N GLY A 343 -11.55 -6.64 -8.61
CA GLY A 343 -10.36 -6.42 -9.41
C GLY A 343 -10.20 -4.97 -9.89
N SER A 344 -8.94 -4.54 -10.02
CA SER A 344 -8.55 -3.22 -10.57
C SER A 344 -8.27 -3.23 -12.08
N ARG A 345 -8.69 -4.29 -12.78
CA ARG A 345 -8.46 -4.46 -14.22
C ARG A 345 -9.67 -5.14 -14.87
N PHE A 346 -9.87 -4.87 -16.16
CA PHE A 346 -10.98 -5.42 -16.93
C PHE A 346 -10.95 -6.96 -17.03
N ASP A 347 -9.77 -7.56 -17.14
CA ASP A 347 -9.57 -9.00 -17.22
C ASP A 347 -9.83 -9.67 -15.87
N THR A 348 -9.27 -9.17 -14.77
CA THR A 348 -9.56 -9.68 -13.42
C THR A 348 -11.05 -9.59 -13.11
N ALA A 349 -11.68 -8.43 -13.36
CA ALA A 349 -13.11 -8.24 -13.14
C ALA A 349 -13.98 -9.18 -13.97
N ARG A 350 -13.54 -9.53 -15.19
CA ARG A 350 -14.21 -10.53 -16.03
C ARG A 350 -14.01 -11.94 -15.48
N ASN A 351 -12.78 -12.30 -15.11
CA ASN A 351 -12.42 -13.66 -14.70
C ASN A 351 -13.07 -14.10 -13.38
N LEU A 352 -13.36 -13.15 -12.49
CA LEU A 352 -14.02 -13.41 -11.21
C LEU A 352 -15.55 -13.57 -11.34
N ARG A 353 -16.15 -13.32 -12.51
CA ARG A 353 -17.60 -13.42 -12.72
C ARG A 353 -18.05 -14.81 -13.12
N PHE A 354 -19.24 -15.19 -12.69
CA PHE A 354 -19.89 -16.44 -13.07
C PHE A 354 -20.64 -16.34 -14.41
N PHE A 355 -20.98 -15.12 -14.86
CA PHE A 355 -21.77 -14.84 -16.07
C PHE A 355 -23.15 -15.49 -16.10
N ARG A 356 -23.72 -15.71 -14.92
CA ARG A 356 -25.12 -16.11 -14.76
C ARG A 356 -25.71 -15.45 -13.53
N GLY A 357 -26.87 -14.82 -13.71
CA GLY A 357 -27.60 -14.16 -12.63
C GLY A 357 -26.89 -12.94 -12.03
N GLY A 358 -25.87 -12.41 -12.70
CA GLY A 358 -25.00 -11.36 -12.19
C GLY A 358 -24.06 -11.80 -11.07
N GLU A 359 -23.92 -13.10 -10.80
CA GLU A 359 -23.12 -13.61 -9.69
C GLU A 359 -21.61 -13.59 -9.98
N MET A 360 -20.83 -13.48 -8.91
CA MET A 360 -19.40 -13.76 -8.88
C MET A 360 -19.15 -15.27 -8.74
N ARG A 361 -18.04 -15.75 -9.30
CA ARG A 361 -17.59 -17.14 -9.12
C ARG A 361 -17.38 -17.40 -7.63
N ALA A 362 -17.88 -18.53 -7.19
CA ALA A 362 -17.67 -19.04 -5.85
C ALA A 362 -17.55 -20.57 -5.94
N GLN A 363 -16.75 -21.14 -5.04
CA GLN A 363 -16.75 -22.59 -4.86
C GLN A 363 -17.77 -22.98 -3.80
N ASN A 364 -18.30 -24.20 -3.90
CA ASN A 364 -19.20 -24.76 -2.91
C ASN A 364 -18.44 -25.80 -2.07
N VAL A 365 -18.20 -25.47 -0.81
CA VAL A 365 -17.59 -26.37 0.17
C VAL A 365 -18.67 -26.76 1.17
N ARG A 366 -19.12 -28.01 1.12
CA ARG A 366 -20.12 -28.58 2.05
C ARG A 366 -21.40 -27.75 2.16
N GLY A 367 -21.90 -27.25 1.03
CA GLY A 367 -23.13 -26.44 0.96
C GLY A 367 -22.94 -24.95 1.26
N ARG A 368 -21.71 -24.49 1.51
CA ARG A 368 -21.40 -23.07 1.77
C ARG A 368 -20.56 -22.49 0.65
N ALA A 369 -20.83 -21.24 0.29
CA ALA A 369 -20.07 -20.51 -0.72
C ALA A 369 -18.76 -19.96 -0.15
N TYR A 370 -17.66 -20.16 -0.88
CA TYR A 370 -16.34 -19.59 -0.60
C TYR A 370 -15.78 -18.91 -1.85
N LEU A 371 -14.77 -18.06 -1.67
CA LEU A 371 -13.99 -17.51 -2.78
C LEU A 371 -13.47 -18.63 -3.70
N PRO A 372 -13.30 -18.40 -5.02
CA PRO A 372 -12.69 -19.38 -5.91
C PRO A 372 -11.32 -19.85 -5.39
N ALA A 373 -10.95 -21.09 -5.70
CA ALA A 373 -9.66 -21.66 -5.31
C ALA A 373 -8.54 -21.20 -6.25
N ASN A 374 -7.37 -20.90 -5.68
CA ASN A 374 -6.13 -20.51 -6.35
C ASN A 374 -4.97 -21.44 -5.94
N PRO A 375 -4.88 -22.65 -6.52
CA PRO A 375 -3.80 -23.61 -6.18
C PRO A 375 -2.42 -23.16 -6.68
N ASN A 376 -2.35 -22.17 -7.56
CA ASN A 376 -1.08 -21.64 -8.06
C ASN A 376 -0.36 -20.75 -7.04
N GLU A 377 -1.09 -20.17 -6.08
CA GLU A 377 -0.53 -19.32 -5.04
C GLU A 377 -0.08 -20.15 -3.83
N CYS A 378 -0.96 -20.99 -3.30
CA CYS A 378 -0.61 -21.90 -2.22
C CYS A 378 -1.57 -23.09 -2.12
N THR A 379 -1.07 -24.18 -1.54
CA THR A 379 -1.84 -25.36 -1.16
C THR A 379 -1.48 -25.83 0.24
N ASP A 380 -2.38 -26.59 0.87
CA ASP A 380 -2.05 -27.26 2.12
C ASP A 380 -1.03 -28.39 1.89
N ARG A 381 -0.50 -28.99 2.97
CA ARG A 381 0.50 -30.07 2.88
C ARG A 381 0.05 -31.28 2.07
N THR A 382 -1.27 -31.51 1.96
CA THR A 382 -1.83 -32.64 1.21
C THR A 382 -2.21 -32.30 -0.23
N ASN A 383 -2.06 -31.04 -0.66
CA ASN A 383 -2.50 -30.52 -1.96
C ASN A 383 -4.00 -30.73 -2.23
N THR A 384 -4.82 -30.73 -1.17
CA THR A 384 -6.28 -30.90 -1.27
C THR A 384 -7.03 -29.59 -1.08
N LEU A 385 -6.46 -28.65 -0.33
CA LEU A 385 -6.99 -27.30 -0.10
C LEU A 385 -6.05 -26.28 -0.72
N ALA A 386 -6.63 -25.20 -1.25
CA ALA A 386 -5.89 -24.14 -1.92
C ALA A 386 -6.16 -22.77 -1.28
N CYS A 387 -5.23 -21.84 -1.52
CA CYS A 387 -5.45 -20.41 -1.38
C CYS A 387 -6.72 -19.95 -2.12
N PHE A 388 -7.19 -18.74 -1.81
CA PHE A 388 -8.37 -18.16 -2.44
C PHE A 388 -8.00 -17.13 -3.51
N GLU A 389 -8.87 -16.96 -4.52
CA GLU A 389 -8.79 -15.93 -5.55
C GLU A 389 -9.78 -14.79 -5.23
N ALA A 390 -9.35 -13.54 -5.36
CA ALA A 390 -10.20 -12.35 -5.20
C ALA A 390 -9.76 -11.21 -6.14
N GLY A 391 -10.37 -10.03 -5.99
CA GLY A 391 -10.00 -8.84 -6.75
C GLY A 391 -8.61 -8.28 -6.40
N ASP A 392 -8.18 -8.44 -5.16
CA ASP A 392 -6.84 -8.12 -4.67
C ASP A 392 -6.05 -9.41 -4.39
N GLY A 393 -4.79 -9.43 -4.84
CA GLY A 393 -3.93 -10.60 -4.76
C GLY A 393 -3.36 -10.90 -3.37
N ARG A 394 -3.62 -10.04 -2.38
CA ARG A 394 -3.18 -10.25 -0.99
C ARG A 394 -4.25 -10.91 -0.13
N VAL A 395 -5.35 -11.40 -0.72
CA VAL A 395 -6.50 -11.96 0.02
C VAL A 395 -6.11 -13.07 1.01
N ASN A 396 -5.03 -13.82 0.76
CA ASN A 396 -4.55 -14.90 1.61
C ASN A 396 -3.45 -14.50 2.60
N GLU A 397 -3.10 -13.21 2.69
CA GLU A 397 -2.07 -12.71 3.61
C GLU A 397 -2.32 -13.21 5.03
N GLN A 398 -3.58 -13.22 5.47
CA GLN A 398 -3.98 -13.76 6.76
C GLN A 398 -5.45 -14.21 6.76
N VAL A 399 -5.76 -15.15 7.65
CA VAL A 399 -7.06 -15.88 7.70
C VAL A 399 -8.26 -14.96 7.80
N ASN A 400 -8.22 -13.93 8.64
CA ASN A 400 -9.35 -13.01 8.84
C ASN A 400 -9.57 -12.09 7.62
N LEU A 401 -8.55 -11.82 6.81
CA LEU A 401 -8.71 -11.06 5.55
C LEU A 401 -9.49 -11.90 4.54
N ALA A 402 -9.03 -13.13 4.27
CA ALA A 402 -9.74 -14.08 3.41
C ALA A 402 -11.20 -14.33 3.86
N LEU A 403 -11.42 -14.36 5.18
CA LEU A 403 -12.75 -14.42 5.77
C LEU A 403 -13.62 -13.23 5.35
N VAL A 404 -13.13 -11.99 5.54
CA VAL A 404 -13.90 -10.78 5.20
C VAL A 404 -14.19 -10.71 3.69
N HIS A 405 -13.21 -11.04 2.84
CA HIS A 405 -13.46 -11.17 1.40
C HIS A 405 -14.54 -12.20 1.07
N THR A 406 -14.56 -13.34 1.78
CA THR A 406 -15.61 -14.37 1.62
C THR A 406 -16.99 -13.83 2.00
N ILE A 407 -17.11 -13.02 3.04
CA ILE A 407 -18.39 -12.40 3.42
C ILE A 407 -18.88 -11.43 2.35
N TRP A 408 -18.01 -10.58 1.80
CA TRP A 408 -18.39 -9.64 0.75
C TRP A 408 -18.73 -10.30 -0.58
N LEU A 409 -18.08 -11.40 -0.94
CA LEU A 409 -18.49 -12.25 -2.05
C LEU A 409 -19.92 -12.77 -1.86
N ARG A 410 -20.22 -13.28 -0.66
CA ARG A 410 -21.56 -13.80 -0.33
C ARG A 410 -22.61 -12.69 -0.42
N GLU A 411 -22.28 -11.48 0.02
CA GLU A 411 -23.19 -10.34 -0.06
C GLU A 411 -23.50 -9.95 -1.51
N HIS A 412 -22.48 -9.88 -2.37
CA HIS A 412 -22.69 -9.66 -3.80
C HIS A 412 -23.66 -10.69 -4.40
N ASN A 413 -23.40 -11.98 -4.18
CA ASN A 413 -24.23 -13.05 -4.76
C ASN A 413 -25.65 -13.07 -4.13
N ARG A 414 -25.80 -12.66 -2.87
CA ARG A 414 -27.11 -12.49 -2.23
C ARG A 414 -27.91 -11.38 -2.93
N LEU A 415 -27.29 -10.21 -3.15
CA LEU A 415 -27.91 -9.08 -3.84
C LEU A 415 -28.26 -9.40 -5.29
N ALA A 416 -27.35 -10.05 -6.03
CA ALA A 416 -27.58 -10.46 -7.41
C ALA A 416 -28.81 -11.38 -7.56
N ARG A 417 -28.99 -12.34 -6.64
CA ARG A 417 -30.17 -13.23 -6.59
C ARG A 417 -31.46 -12.47 -6.31
N ILE A 418 -31.44 -11.53 -5.37
CA ILE A 418 -32.60 -10.68 -5.06
C ILE A 418 -32.95 -9.82 -6.28
N LEU A 419 -31.96 -9.17 -6.91
CA LEU A 419 -32.17 -8.35 -8.09
C LEU A 419 -32.71 -9.16 -9.28
N THR A 420 -32.28 -10.41 -9.43
CA THR A 420 -32.79 -11.34 -10.46
C THR A 420 -34.29 -11.59 -10.26
N GLN A 421 -34.73 -11.78 -9.01
CA GLN A 421 -36.15 -11.99 -8.71
C GLN A 421 -36.99 -10.72 -8.91
N LEU A 422 -36.44 -9.56 -8.52
CA LEU A 422 -37.12 -8.27 -8.65
C LEU A 422 -37.17 -7.75 -10.09
N ASN A 423 -36.15 -8.08 -10.90
CA ASN A 423 -36.00 -7.59 -12.27
C ASN A 423 -35.71 -8.75 -13.25
N PRO A 424 -36.70 -9.63 -13.54
CA PRO A 424 -36.46 -10.81 -14.37
C PRO A 424 -36.00 -10.52 -15.81
N SER A 425 -36.21 -9.31 -16.31
CA SER A 425 -35.80 -8.87 -17.66
C SER A 425 -34.40 -8.28 -17.73
N TRP A 426 -33.70 -8.12 -16.60
CA TRP A 426 -32.34 -7.58 -16.59
C TRP A 426 -31.34 -8.61 -17.13
N SER A 427 -30.34 -8.12 -17.88
CA SER A 427 -29.23 -8.95 -18.32
C SER A 427 -28.30 -9.30 -17.16
N ASP A 428 -27.47 -10.33 -17.34
CA ASP A 428 -26.39 -10.69 -16.41
C ASP A 428 -25.50 -9.48 -16.07
N GLU A 429 -25.14 -8.68 -17.08
CA GLU A 429 -24.34 -7.48 -16.90
C GLU A 429 -25.03 -6.44 -16.01
N ALA A 430 -26.32 -6.17 -16.23
CA ALA A 430 -27.06 -5.22 -15.42
C ALA A 430 -27.17 -5.69 -13.96
N LEU A 431 -27.41 -6.99 -13.75
CA LEU A 431 -27.47 -7.60 -12.43
C LEU A 431 -26.13 -7.49 -11.68
N TYR A 432 -25.02 -7.85 -12.35
CA TYR A 432 -23.67 -7.74 -11.79
C TYR A 432 -23.32 -6.29 -11.40
N GLN A 433 -23.55 -5.35 -12.32
CA GLN A 433 -23.18 -3.95 -12.09
C GLN A 433 -24.03 -3.30 -10.99
N GLU A 434 -25.32 -3.60 -10.89
CA GLU A 434 -26.16 -3.08 -9.82
C GLU A 434 -25.86 -3.73 -8.47
N ALA A 435 -25.60 -5.05 -8.42
CA ALA A 435 -25.13 -5.71 -7.20
C ALA A 435 -23.79 -5.14 -6.73
N LYS A 436 -22.81 -4.99 -7.63
CA LYS A 436 -21.53 -4.30 -7.36
C LYS A 436 -21.75 -2.90 -6.82
N ARG A 437 -22.61 -2.11 -7.47
CA ARG A 437 -22.89 -0.72 -7.06
C ARG A 437 -23.47 -0.63 -5.65
N ILE A 438 -24.34 -1.56 -5.27
CA ILE A 438 -24.91 -1.62 -3.91
C ILE A 438 -23.82 -1.98 -2.89
N VAL A 439 -23.05 -3.04 -3.14
CA VAL A 439 -21.94 -3.45 -2.25
C VAL A 439 -20.95 -2.30 -2.03
N VAL A 440 -20.57 -1.59 -3.10
CA VAL A 440 -19.68 -0.43 -2.99
C VAL A 440 -20.29 0.66 -2.13
N ALA A 441 -21.60 0.91 -2.26
CA ALA A 441 -22.30 1.88 -1.40
C ALA A 441 -22.33 1.43 0.06
N GLU A 442 -22.47 0.13 0.35
CA GLU A 442 -22.38 -0.43 1.70
C GLU A 442 -20.98 -0.22 2.30
N ILE A 443 -19.92 -0.54 1.55
CA ILE A 443 -18.52 -0.33 1.99
C ILE A 443 -18.26 1.15 2.28
N GLN A 444 -18.67 2.04 1.38
CA GLN A 444 -18.55 3.49 1.58
C GLN A 444 -19.34 3.94 2.82
N HIS A 445 -20.57 3.46 2.98
CA HIS A 445 -21.40 3.84 4.12
C HIS A 445 -20.79 3.40 5.44
N ILE A 446 -20.40 2.12 5.59
CA ILE A 446 -19.74 1.60 6.80
C ILE A 446 -18.46 2.40 7.07
N THR A 447 -17.67 2.69 6.03
CA THR A 447 -16.41 3.43 6.18
C THR A 447 -16.63 4.83 6.73
N TYR A 448 -17.54 5.60 6.14
CA TYR A 448 -17.77 7.00 6.55
C TYR A 448 -18.66 7.14 7.78
N ASN A 449 -19.58 6.21 8.01
CA ASN A 449 -20.54 6.27 9.12
C ASN A 449 -20.00 5.63 10.41
N GLU A 450 -19.20 4.56 10.29
CA GLU A 450 -18.79 3.76 11.44
C GLU A 450 -17.28 3.77 11.65
N PHE A 451 -16.48 3.52 10.61
CA PHE A 451 -15.02 3.38 10.78
C PHE A 451 -14.28 4.72 10.99
N LEU A 452 -14.44 5.67 10.07
CA LEU A 452 -13.72 6.94 10.11
C LEU A 452 -14.01 7.78 11.38
N PRO A 453 -15.24 7.82 11.93
CA PRO A 453 -15.49 8.51 13.20
C PRO A 453 -14.70 7.94 14.38
N LEU A 454 -14.38 6.64 14.40
CA LEU A 454 -13.57 6.03 15.45
C LEU A 454 -12.10 6.45 15.35
N LEU A 455 -11.61 6.68 14.13
CA LEU A 455 -10.22 7.05 13.85
C LEU A 455 -9.99 8.57 13.96
N LEU A 456 -10.85 9.36 13.31
CA LEU A 456 -10.69 10.81 13.16
C LEU A 456 -11.45 11.60 14.25
N GLY A 457 -12.43 10.96 14.90
CA GLY A 457 -13.34 11.61 15.84
C GLY A 457 -14.48 12.36 15.14
N GLN A 458 -15.66 12.36 15.77
CA GLN A 458 -16.87 13.00 15.22
C GLN A 458 -16.67 14.49 14.88
N GLU A 459 -15.92 15.22 15.72
CA GLU A 459 -15.63 16.64 15.50
C GLU A 459 -14.90 16.89 14.17
N TYR A 460 -13.97 16.01 13.78
CA TYR A 460 -13.26 16.14 12.50
C TYR A 460 -14.17 15.76 11.32
N MET A 461 -14.97 14.70 11.48
CA MET A 461 -15.93 14.25 10.48
C MET A 461 -16.93 15.36 10.12
N ASP A 462 -17.51 16.02 11.12
CA ASP A 462 -18.48 17.10 10.91
C ASP A 462 -17.83 18.34 10.30
N LYS A 463 -16.65 18.74 10.80
CA LYS A 463 -15.90 19.89 10.26
C LYS A 463 -15.50 19.70 8.80
N SER A 464 -15.18 18.47 8.42
CA SER A 464 -14.74 18.12 7.06
C SER A 464 -15.90 17.69 6.16
N SER A 465 -17.15 17.76 6.63
CA SER A 465 -18.36 17.33 5.90
C SER A 465 -18.28 15.89 5.40
N LEU A 466 -17.66 15.00 6.18
CA LEU A 466 -17.48 13.59 5.85
C LEU A 466 -18.61 12.70 6.40
N THR A 467 -19.38 13.20 7.37
CA THR A 467 -20.51 12.46 7.94
C THR A 467 -21.60 12.23 6.87
N PRO A 468 -22.02 10.98 6.61
CA PRO A 468 -23.11 10.69 5.68
C PRO A 468 -24.41 11.39 6.09
N ARG A 469 -25.25 11.72 5.10
CA ARG A 469 -26.59 12.27 5.36
C ARG A 469 -27.55 11.13 5.71
N ASP A 470 -28.49 11.40 6.61
CA ASP A 470 -29.58 10.46 6.93
C ASP A 470 -30.45 10.12 5.72
N LYS A 471 -30.58 11.05 4.75
CA LYS A 471 -31.38 10.90 3.53
C LYS A 471 -30.80 11.69 2.35
N GLY A 472 -31.12 11.23 1.14
CA GLY A 472 -30.77 11.91 -0.11
C GLY A 472 -29.31 11.69 -0.53
N TRP A 473 -28.78 12.60 -1.35
CA TRP A 473 -27.39 12.57 -1.83
C TRP A 473 -26.62 13.82 -1.41
N THR A 474 -25.30 13.67 -1.33
CA THR A 474 -24.39 14.79 -1.16
C THR A 474 -24.02 15.42 -2.51
N GLN A 475 -23.62 16.69 -2.51
CA GLN A 475 -23.14 17.42 -3.70
C GLN A 475 -21.65 17.77 -3.58
N LEU A 476 -20.90 16.98 -2.81
CA LEU A 476 -19.48 17.22 -2.49
C LEU A 476 -18.52 16.82 -3.61
N TYR A 477 -19.00 16.29 -4.74
CA TYR A 477 -18.12 15.98 -5.86
C TYR A 477 -17.47 17.26 -6.41
N ASP A 478 -16.15 17.32 -6.35
CA ASP A 478 -15.33 18.39 -6.94
C ASP A 478 -14.47 17.84 -8.06
N ARG A 479 -14.72 18.29 -9.30
CA ARG A 479 -13.96 17.90 -10.50
C ARG A 479 -12.51 18.38 -10.49
N ASN A 480 -12.13 19.30 -9.61
CA ASN A 480 -10.76 19.78 -9.48
C ASN A 480 -9.97 19.04 -8.39
N LEU A 481 -10.62 18.15 -7.63
CA LEU A 481 -9.98 17.32 -6.63
C LEU A 481 -9.43 16.05 -7.27
N ASN A 482 -8.13 15.82 -7.11
CA ASN A 482 -7.49 14.59 -7.55
C ASN A 482 -7.82 13.45 -6.58
N GLY A 483 -8.52 12.43 -7.08
CA GLY A 483 -8.94 11.25 -6.33
C GLY A 483 -7.88 10.16 -6.19
N GLY A 484 -6.65 10.36 -6.67
CA GLY A 484 -5.55 9.41 -6.46
C GLY A 484 -5.11 9.34 -4.99
N ILE A 485 -4.44 8.25 -4.62
CA ILE A 485 -3.89 8.13 -3.27
C ILE A 485 -2.55 8.84 -3.15
N THR A 486 -2.32 9.47 -2.00
CA THR A 486 -1.03 10.11 -1.71
C THR A 486 -0.01 9.07 -1.26
N ASN A 487 1.25 9.27 -1.68
CA ASN A 487 2.37 8.39 -1.38
C ASN A 487 2.55 8.18 0.14
N VAL A 488 2.40 9.26 0.92
CA VAL A 488 2.49 9.20 2.39
C VAL A 488 1.35 8.40 3.02
N PHE A 489 0.15 8.42 2.43
CA PHE A 489 -0.98 7.62 2.91
C PHE A 489 -0.72 6.13 2.67
N ALA A 490 -0.39 5.75 1.43
CA ALA A 490 -0.12 4.37 1.03
C ALA A 490 1.10 3.74 1.73
N THR A 491 2.12 4.55 2.02
CA THR A 491 3.40 4.02 2.52
C THR A 491 3.51 4.06 4.05
N VAL A 492 2.86 5.02 4.71
CA VAL A 492 3.10 5.29 6.15
C VAL A 492 1.81 5.50 6.93
N ALA A 493 0.99 6.49 6.56
CA ALA A 493 -0.06 6.97 7.45
C ALA A 493 -1.14 5.91 7.73
N PHE A 494 -1.53 5.13 6.71
CA PHE A 494 -2.58 4.11 6.89
C PHE A 494 -2.06 2.78 7.44
N ARG A 495 -0.73 2.64 7.59
CA ARG A 495 -0.09 1.51 8.27
C ARG A 495 -0.16 1.58 9.80
N TYR A 496 -0.84 2.59 10.36
CA TYR A 496 -1.06 2.70 11.81
C TYR A 496 -1.73 1.44 12.39
N GLY A 497 -2.52 0.72 11.59
CA GLY A 497 -3.19 -0.51 11.97
C GLY A 497 -2.25 -1.66 12.34
N HIS A 498 -0.97 -1.62 11.93
CA HIS A 498 -0.01 -2.69 12.25
C HIS A 498 0.24 -2.84 13.76
N SER A 499 0.19 -1.76 14.55
CA SER A 499 0.32 -1.86 16.02
C SER A 499 -0.94 -2.43 16.68
N GLN A 500 -2.06 -2.49 15.95
CA GLN A 500 -3.34 -2.99 16.47
C GLN A 500 -3.50 -4.50 16.31
N LEU A 501 -2.52 -5.18 15.69
CA LEU A 501 -2.55 -6.62 15.45
C LEU A 501 -2.29 -7.40 16.73
N GLN A 502 -3.07 -8.47 16.90
CA GLN A 502 -2.93 -9.43 17.98
C GLN A 502 -1.92 -10.52 17.61
N SER A 503 -1.22 -11.04 18.62
CA SER A 503 -0.31 -12.18 18.44
C SER A 503 -1.04 -13.47 18.02
N PHE A 504 -2.32 -13.60 18.42
CA PHE A 504 -3.16 -14.75 18.10
C PHE A 504 -4.52 -14.33 17.54
N LEU A 505 -5.04 -15.12 16.60
CA LEU A 505 -6.39 -14.97 16.03
C LEU A 505 -7.34 -15.95 16.72
N HIS A 506 -8.39 -15.43 17.36
CA HIS A 506 -9.37 -16.26 18.06
C HIS A 506 -10.60 -16.57 17.21
N GLY A 507 -11.04 -17.83 17.23
CA GLY A 507 -12.37 -18.24 16.81
C GLY A 507 -13.24 -18.51 18.03
N TYR A 508 -14.42 -17.89 18.13
CA TYR A 508 -15.35 -18.10 19.26
C TYR A 508 -16.55 -18.93 18.83
N GLY A 509 -16.92 -19.93 19.65
CA GLY A 509 -18.16 -20.66 19.49
C GLY A 509 -19.41 -19.81 19.78
N ARG A 510 -20.60 -20.37 19.52
CA ARG A 510 -21.89 -19.72 19.75
C ARG A 510 -22.09 -19.20 21.19
N PHE A 511 -21.45 -19.84 22.17
CA PHE A 511 -21.54 -19.49 23.59
C PHE A 511 -20.36 -18.63 24.09
N GLY A 512 -19.50 -18.13 23.19
CA GLY A 512 -18.38 -17.26 23.54
C GLY A 512 -17.14 -17.98 24.07
N ASN A 513 -17.10 -19.32 24.06
CA ASN A 513 -15.90 -20.07 24.36
C ASN A 513 -14.92 -20.05 23.17
N ILE A 514 -13.62 -19.95 23.43
CA ILE A 514 -12.59 -20.04 22.39
C ILE A 514 -12.60 -21.46 21.82
N ARG A 515 -12.74 -21.57 20.50
CA ARG A 515 -12.71 -22.83 19.74
C ARG A 515 -11.49 -22.95 18.83
N ALA A 516 -10.86 -21.83 18.48
CA ALA A 516 -9.61 -21.77 17.75
C ALA A 516 -8.73 -20.66 18.31
N ASN A 517 -7.43 -20.91 18.40
CA ASN A 517 -6.42 -19.95 18.83
C ASN A 517 -5.21 -20.10 17.91
N LEU A 518 -5.13 -19.27 16.87
CA LEU A 518 -4.13 -19.41 15.81
C LEU A 518 -3.01 -18.39 16.01
N GLU A 519 -1.77 -18.85 16.08
CA GLU A 519 -0.59 -17.98 16.09
C GLU A 519 -0.44 -17.28 14.73
N LEU A 520 -0.36 -15.94 14.74
CA LEU A 520 -0.42 -15.12 13.51
C LEU A 520 0.69 -15.49 12.52
N SER A 521 1.94 -15.63 12.97
CA SER A 521 3.09 -15.96 12.10
C SER A 521 2.90 -17.26 11.31
N LYS A 522 2.12 -18.20 11.85
CA LYS A 522 1.81 -19.51 11.25
C LYS A 522 0.62 -19.49 10.28
N GLN A 523 -0.11 -18.37 10.20
CA GLN A 523 -1.34 -18.27 9.38
C GLN A 523 -1.17 -17.47 8.09
N HIS A 524 0.04 -16.94 7.82
CA HIS A 524 0.28 -16.23 6.58
C HIS A 524 0.24 -17.19 5.38
N PHE A 525 -0.51 -16.82 4.33
CA PHE A 525 -0.70 -17.67 3.14
C PHE A 525 -1.23 -19.08 3.47
N ALA A 526 -1.99 -19.21 4.56
CA ALA A 526 -2.52 -20.48 5.04
C ALA A 526 -4.01 -20.36 5.44
N PRO A 527 -4.92 -20.01 4.50
CA PRO A 527 -6.33 -19.79 4.79
C PRO A 527 -7.12 -21.10 5.08
N PHE A 528 -6.43 -22.25 5.09
CA PHE A 528 -7.02 -23.59 5.05
C PHE A 528 -7.99 -23.88 6.20
N ILE A 529 -7.77 -23.24 7.36
CA ILE A 529 -8.68 -23.36 8.51
C ILE A 529 -10.12 -22.95 8.17
N LEU A 530 -10.32 -22.03 7.20
CA LEU A 530 -11.66 -21.57 6.81
C LEU A 530 -12.51 -22.65 6.13
N TYR A 531 -11.87 -23.69 5.58
CA TYR A 531 -12.59 -24.85 5.01
C TYR A 531 -13.20 -25.76 6.08
N ASN A 532 -12.79 -25.62 7.35
CA ASN A 532 -13.38 -26.39 8.44
C ASN A 532 -14.81 -25.94 8.72
N GLU A 533 -15.66 -26.91 9.04
CA GLU A 533 -17.05 -26.65 9.36
C GLU A 533 -17.18 -25.74 10.59
N GLY A 534 -17.93 -24.65 10.44
CA GLY A 534 -18.14 -23.65 11.50
C GLY A 534 -17.01 -22.63 11.66
N ALA A 535 -15.84 -22.81 11.04
CA ALA A 535 -14.70 -21.91 11.21
C ALA A 535 -15.01 -20.47 10.80
N VAL A 536 -15.66 -20.27 9.64
CA VAL A 536 -16.11 -18.94 9.18
C VAL A 536 -16.97 -18.23 10.24
N ASP A 537 -17.88 -18.97 10.87
CA ASP A 537 -18.79 -18.42 11.88
C ASP A 537 -18.05 -18.15 13.20
N ASP A 538 -17.04 -18.97 13.53
CA ASP A 538 -16.23 -18.81 14.73
C ASP A 538 -15.29 -17.61 14.63
N PHE A 539 -14.62 -17.41 13.48
CA PHE A 539 -13.69 -16.30 13.27
C PHE A 539 -14.39 -14.95 13.05
N ILE A 540 -15.60 -14.92 12.46
CA ILE A 540 -16.35 -13.66 12.38
C ILE A 540 -16.81 -13.20 13.77
N ARG A 541 -17.14 -14.15 14.66
CA ARG A 541 -17.33 -13.87 16.09
C ARG A 541 -16.01 -13.43 16.74
N GLY A 542 -14.89 -14.04 16.35
CA GLY A 542 -13.51 -13.60 16.62
C GLY A 542 -13.31 -12.10 16.42
N LEU A 543 -13.47 -11.66 15.17
CA LEU A 543 -13.34 -10.25 14.80
C LEU A 543 -14.25 -9.33 15.61
N SER A 544 -15.46 -9.80 15.94
CA SER A 544 -16.47 -9.01 16.64
C SER A 544 -16.31 -8.99 18.17
N ALA A 545 -15.50 -9.87 18.76
CA ALA A 545 -15.40 -10.04 20.22
C ALA A 545 -13.97 -9.90 20.77
N GLN A 546 -12.97 -10.32 20.01
CA GLN A 546 -11.57 -10.17 20.40
C GLN A 546 -11.19 -8.68 20.37
N PRO A 547 -10.58 -8.12 21.44
CA PRO A 547 -10.09 -6.75 21.40
C PRO A 547 -8.94 -6.62 20.40
N SER A 548 -8.81 -5.47 19.74
CA SER A 548 -7.56 -5.12 19.03
C SER A 548 -6.46 -4.73 20.02
N GLN A 549 -5.22 -4.63 19.57
CA GLN A 549 -4.20 -3.85 20.29
C GLN A 549 -4.45 -2.34 20.15
N GLN A 550 -3.77 -1.53 20.97
CA GLN A 550 -3.83 -0.06 20.90
C GLN A 550 -3.00 0.49 19.73
N VAL A 551 -3.34 1.71 19.30
CA VAL A 551 -2.47 2.48 18.40
C VAL A 551 -1.36 3.12 19.22
N ASP A 552 -0.20 2.48 19.27
CA ASP A 552 0.97 2.96 20.01
C ASP A 552 2.29 2.39 19.42
N ARG A 553 3.36 2.41 20.20
CA ARG A 553 4.70 1.95 19.77
C ARG A 553 4.95 0.46 20.02
N PHE A 554 3.97 -0.27 20.56
CA PHE A 554 4.13 -1.68 20.87
C PHE A 554 3.57 -2.52 19.72
N PHE A 555 4.33 -3.54 19.34
CA PHE A 555 4.02 -4.40 18.21
C PHE A 555 4.27 -5.83 18.62
N SER A 556 3.36 -6.72 18.26
CA SER A 556 3.53 -8.16 18.47
C SER A 556 4.80 -8.66 17.77
N ASN A 557 5.55 -9.54 18.43
CA ASN A 557 6.70 -10.20 17.82
C ASN A 557 6.33 -11.02 16.56
N GLN A 558 5.05 -11.38 16.42
CA GLN A 558 4.52 -12.12 15.27
C GLN A 558 4.72 -11.39 13.94
N ILE A 559 4.91 -10.07 13.97
CA ILE A 559 5.16 -9.24 12.79
C ILE A 559 6.51 -8.52 12.83
N THR A 560 7.15 -8.34 13.99
CA THR A 560 8.47 -7.70 14.08
C THR A 560 9.63 -8.70 14.01
N ASP A 561 9.41 -9.97 14.35
CA ASP A 561 10.44 -11.01 14.31
C ASP A 561 10.04 -12.23 13.45
N HIS A 562 8.73 -12.44 13.25
CA HIS A 562 8.17 -13.67 12.69
C HIS A 562 7.27 -13.44 11.46
N LEU A 563 7.36 -12.28 10.81
CA LEU A 563 6.56 -11.99 9.61
C LEU A 563 6.87 -13.01 8.52
N PHE A 564 5.82 -13.64 7.96
CA PHE A 564 5.91 -14.69 6.94
C PHE A 564 6.81 -15.87 7.30
N GLN A 565 7.05 -16.11 8.59
CA GLN A 565 7.88 -17.23 9.03
C GLN A 565 7.23 -18.58 8.67
N GLY A 566 5.92 -18.74 8.87
CA GLY A 566 5.28 -20.04 8.68
C GLY A 566 6.02 -21.13 9.47
N GLU A 567 6.45 -22.20 8.81
CA GLU A 567 7.19 -23.31 9.45
C GLU A 567 8.72 -23.12 9.45
N LEU A 568 9.22 -21.98 8.99
CA LEU A 568 10.66 -21.68 8.94
C LEU A 568 11.22 -21.32 10.33
N ASP A 569 12.55 -21.32 10.45
CA ASP A 569 13.23 -20.91 11.68
C ASP A 569 13.26 -19.38 11.88
N ILE A 570 13.16 -18.61 10.79
CA ILE A 570 13.30 -17.16 10.81
C ILE A 570 12.26 -16.48 9.90
N GLY A 571 11.72 -15.35 10.37
CA GLY A 571 10.81 -14.49 9.62
C GLY A 571 11.47 -13.18 9.20
N LEU A 572 10.63 -12.17 8.95
CA LEU A 572 11.03 -10.79 8.68
C LEU A 572 10.47 -9.85 9.74
N ASP A 573 10.81 -8.56 9.60
CA ASP A 573 10.36 -7.47 10.46
C ASP A 573 9.51 -6.47 9.66
N LEU A 574 8.19 -6.50 9.84
CA LEU A 574 7.21 -5.62 9.19
C LEU A 574 7.42 -4.14 9.49
N VAL A 575 7.98 -3.80 10.65
CA VAL A 575 8.22 -2.39 11.02
C VAL A 575 9.48 -1.87 10.32
N ALA A 576 10.45 -2.75 10.08
CA ALA A 576 11.66 -2.39 9.35
C ALA A 576 11.45 -2.30 7.82
N LEU A 577 10.51 -3.08 7.28
CA LEU A 577 10.03 -3.04 5.88
C LEU A 577 9.14 -1.82 5.61
#